data_AF-A0A7U9X0Y0-F1
#
_entry.id   AF-A0A7U9X0Y0-F1
#
_cell.length_a   1.000
_cell.length_b   1.000
_cell.length_c   1.000
_cell.angle_alpha   90.00
_cell.angle_beta   90.00
_cell.angle_gamma   90.00
#
_symmetry.space_group_name_H-M   'P 1'
#
loop_
_entity.id
_entity.type
_entity.pdbx_description
1 polymer ?
#
loop_
_entity_poly.entity_id
_entity_poly.type
_entity_poly.pdbx_seq_one_letter_code
_entity_poly.pdbx_strand_id
1 'polypeptide(L)'
;MNKFYEGFIEEVEEKGELSPYSRDILWKMLEDKEDSLLTERKYVTLELNSIQKVIDCWTEGAPICTKLQELYQRIVSLFRFDNKLLKKAVLEFYDECDRCTDKETSFYEVYLKQSIVYLIDVIEGVAGIPQDELLCDPSVKNCELENDERDTAYCACKMYAFYNLVVSDNERKRREMEFWDWYIKEAAKLQGIIIQTTVKIPNKLLEETKIEINSIEEFVKYISYEYDYDKYEIIEEKRRLLVHVFHCKNGASCPDCGQYSNHIYMEEYVIGSDILGELNGWIIEFKFHENAYYCDNPDCYDHFSIKSKVSFEDKRMHFLKLRSIHGMPEKICALFGII
;
A
#
# COMPACT_ATOMS: atom_id res chain seq x y z
N MET A 1 -21.98 -20.38 -4.35
CA MET A 1 -21.44 -19.32 -3.48
C MET A 1 -20.13 -19.77 -2.82
N ASN A 2 -20.07 -20.92 -2.13
CA ASN A 2 -18.80 -21.44 -1.57
C ASN A 2 -17.63 -21.54 -2.57
N LYS A 3 -17.89 -21.99 -3.80
CA LYS A 3 -16.85 -22.10 -4.84
C LYS A 3 -16.15 -20.77 -5.19
N PHE A 4 -16.84 -19.63 -5.06
CA PHE A 4 -16.21 -18.32 -5.31
C PHE A 4 -15.22 -17.97 -4.21
N TYR A 5 -15.61 -18.16 -2.95
CA TYR A 5 -14.72 -17.94 -1.82
C TYR A 5 -13.53 -18.90 -1.78
N GLU A 6 -13.73 -20.16 -2.17
CA GLU A 6 -12.64 -21.12 -2.37
C GLU A 6 -11.66 -20.62 -3.45
N GLY A 7 -12.15 -20.09 -4.57
CA GLY A 7 -11.31 -19.49 -5.61
C GLY A 7 -10.52 -18.26 -5.15
N PHE A 8 -11.09 -17.42 -4.29
CA PHE A 8 -10.35 -16.29 -3.69
C PHE A 8 -9.25 -16.77 -2.73
N ILE A 9 -9.49 -17.85 -1.98
CA ILE A 9 -8.46 -18.46 -1.12
C ILE A 9 -7.32 -19.03 -1.99
N GLU A 10 -7.65 -19.75 -3.06
CA GLU A 10 -6.67 -20.26 -4.02
C GLU A 10 -5.84 -19.13 -4.63
N GLU A 11 -6.47 -18.01 -5.01
CA GLU A 11 -5.75 -16.85 -5.51
C GLU A 11 -4.73 -16.29 -4.49
N VAL A 12 -5.13 -16.16 -3.22
CA VAL A 12 -4.22 -15.70 -2.17
C VAL A 12 -3.07 -16.71 -1.95
N GLU A 13 -3.34 -18.01 -2.03
CA GLU A 13 -2.29 -19.05 -1.97
C GLU A 13 -1.28 -18.93 -3.13
N GLU A 14 -1.76 -18.62 -4.34
CA GLU A 14 -0.93 -18.52 -5.54
C GLU A 14 -0.15 -17.21 -5.63
N LYS A 15 -0.80 -16.09 -5.33
CA LYS A 15 -0.26 -14.73 -5.55
C LYS A 15 0.27 -14.08 -4.28
N GLY A 16 -0.16 -14.54 -3.11
CA GLY A 16 0.15 -13.92 -1.82
C GLY A 16 -0.74 -12.71 -1.47
N GLU A 17 -1.61 -12.31 -2.38
CA GLU A 17 -2.53 -11.18 -2.21
C GLU A 17 -3.87 -11.46 -2.89
N LEU A 18 -4.91 -10.74 -2.48
CA LEU A 18 -6.20 -10.78 -3.14
C LEU A 18 -6.26 -9.69 -4.20
N SER A 19 -6.45 -10.06 -5.47
CA SER A 19 -6.48 -9.06 -6.53
C SER A 19 -7.70 -8.15 -6.41
N PRO A 20 -7.64 -6.95 -6.97
CA PRO A 20 -8.70 -5.99 -6.70
C PRO A 20 -9.93 -6.21 -7.55
N TYR A 21 -9.77 -6.85 -8.71
CA TYR A 21 -10.86 -7.52 -9.40
C TYR A 21 -11.62 -8.51 -8.49
N SER A 22 -10.90 -9.34 -7.73
CA SER A 22 -11.52 -10.26 -6.77
C SER A 22 -12.17 -9.53 -5.59
N ARG A 23 -11.60 -8.41 -5.14
CA ARG A 23 -12.23 -7.55 -4.13
C ARG A 23 -13.52 -6.91 -4.63
N ASP A 24 -13.56 -6.40 -5.85
CA ASP A 24 -14.77 -5.90 -6.49
C ASP A 24 -15.86 -6.98 -6.61
N ILE A 25 -15.48 -8.22 -6.96
CA ILE A 25 -16.44 -9.33 -6.96
C ILE A 25 -16.96 -9.61 -5.54
N LEU A 26 -16.09 -9.65 -4.53
CA LEU A 26 -16.52 -9.83 -3.13
C LEU A 26 -17.54 -8.76 -2.72
N TRP A 27 -17.30 -7.50 -3.08
CA TRP A 27 -18.21 -6.40 -2.85
C TRP A 27 -19.55 -6.63 -3.55
N LYS A 28 -19.54 -6.94 -4.85
CA LYS A 28 -20.77 -7.27 -5.60
C LYS A 28 -21.53 -8.45 -5.01
N MET A 29 -20.84 -9.40 -4.39
CA MET A 29 -21.48 -10.51 -3.67
C MET A 29 -22.14 -10.07 -2.35
N LEU A 30 -21.74 -8.93 -1.78
CA LEU A 30 -22.38 -8.39 -0.59
C LEU A 30 -23.72 -7.72 -0.88
N GLU A 31 -23.92 -7.27 -2.11
CA GLU A 31 -25.13 -6.60 -2.57
C GLU A 31 -26.38 -7.43 -2.35
N ASP A 32 -27.32 -6.82 -1.63
CA ASP A 32 -28.68 -7.29 -1.54
C ASP A 32 -29.52 -6.54 -2.58
N LYS A 33 -30.07 -7.29 -3.55
CA LYS A 33 -30.83 -6.74 -4.67
C LYS A 33 -32.16 -6.10 -4.27
N GLU A 34 -32.65 -6.42 -3.07
CA GLU A 34 -33.94 -5.96 -2.57
C GLU A 34 -33.79 -4.91 -1.46
N ASP A 35 -32.64 -4.90 -0.76
CA ASP A 35 -32.38 -3.99 0.36
C ASP A 35 -31.02 -3.26 0.24
N SER A 36 -31.07 -2.03 -0.30
CA SER A 36 -29.88 -1.18 -0.42
C SER A 36 -29.31 -0.75 0.94
N LEU A 37 -30.13 -0.64 1.99
CA LEU A 37 -29.67 -0.30 3.33
C LEU A 37 -28.92 -1.47 3.97
N LEU A 38 -29.37 -2.70 3.72
CA LEU A 38 -28.65 -3.90 4.13
C LEU A 38 -27.30 -4.02 3.40
N THR A 39 -27.26 -3.63 2.12
CA THR A 39 -26.02 -3.57 1.32
C THR A 39 -25.02 -2.58 1.92
N GLU A 40 -25.43 -1.33 2.12
CA GLU A 40 -24.60 -0.28 2.76
C GLU A 40 -24.09 -0.75 4.12
N ARG A 41 -24.95 -1.38 4.93
CA ARG A 41 -24.56 -1.88 6.24
C ARG A 41 -23.49 -2.97 6.15
N LYS A 42 -23.57 -3.88 5.18
CA LYS A 42 -22.54 -4.92 4.98
C LYS A 42 -21.21 -4.30 4.56
N TYR A 43 -21.22 -3.35 3.63
CA TYR A 43 -20.02 -2.64 3.18
C TYR A 43 -19.32 -1.90 4.32
N VAL A 44 -20.05 -1.04 5.03
CA VAL A 44 -19.47 -0.27 6.14
C VAL A 44 -19.00 -1.20 7.27
N THR A 45 -19.72 -2.31 7.54
CA THR A 45 -19.27 -3.29 8.55
C THR A 45 -17.96 -3.94 8.16
N LEU A 46 -17.79 -4.34 6.89
CA LEU A 46 -16.56 -4.97 6.42
C LEU A 46 -15.38 -4.01 6.54
N GLU A 47 -15.55 -2.76 6.11
CA GLU A 47 -14.46 -1.78 6.15
C GLU A 47 -14.09 -1.29 7.55
N LEU A 48 -15.07 -1.13 8.45
CA LEU A 48 -14.78 -0.92 9.87
C LEU A 48 -14.04 -2.13 10.44
N ASN A 49 -14.49 -3.36 10.18
CA ASN A 49 -13.79 -4.53 10.68
C ASN A 49 -12.34 -4.61 10.17
N SER A 50 -12.08 -4.20 8.92
CA SER A 50 -10.73 -4.11 8.35
C SER A 50 -9.85 -3.18 9.20
N ILE A 51 -10.33 -1.98 9.52
CA ILE A 51 -9.59 -1.02 10.37
C ILE A 51 -9.42 -1.56 11.79
N GLN A 52 -10.47 -2.15 12.38
CA GLN A 52 -10.42 -2.73 13.74
C GLN A 52 -9.39 -3.85 13.86
N LYS A 53 -9.29 -4.73 12.85
CA LYS A 53 -8.28 -5.81 12.83
C LYS A 53 -6.86 -5.27 12.97
N VAL A 54 -6.60 -4.12 12.35
CA VAL A 54 -5.29 -3.47 12.47
C VAL A 54 -5.11 -2.85 13.87
N ILE A 55 -6.14 -2.17 14.38
CA ILE A 55 -6.15 -1.59 15.74
C ILE A 55 -5.88 -2.62 16.83
N ASP A 56 -6.46 -3.80 16.73
CA ASP A 56 -6.30 -4.86 17.74
C ASP A 56 -4.84 -5.29 17.88
N CYS A 57 -4.12 -5.37 16.75
CA CYS A 57 -2.70 -5.73 16.72
C CYS A 57 -1.75 -4.60 17.14
N TRP A 58 -2.24 -3.36 17.28
CA TRP A 58 -1.41 -2.20 17.65
C TRP A 58 -1.16 -2.07 19.15
N THR A 59 -1.97 -2.71 19.99
CA THR A 59 -1.83 -2.69 21.45
C THR A 59 -0.48 -3.24 21.96
N GLU A 60 0.31 -3.89 21.10
CA GLU A 60 1.59 -4.53 21.42
C GLU A 60 2.84 -3.76 20.93
N GLY A 61 2.73 -2.57 20.34
CA GLY A 61 3.94 -1.79 19.99
C GLY A 61 3.86 -0.70 18.93
N ALA A 62 2.68 -0.25 18.48
CA ALA A 62 2.55 0.86 17.52
C ALA A 62 1.90 2.09 18.19
N PRO A 63 2.53 3.28 18.18
CA PRO A 63 2.03 4.45 18.88
C PRO A 63 1.02 5.21 18.01
N ILE A 64 -0.21 4.71 17.90
CA ILE A 64 -1.30 5.57 17.42
C ILE A 64 -1.80 6.41 18.58
N CYS A 65 -1.98 7.72 18.35
CA CYS A 65 -2.49 8.64 19.34
C CYS A 65 -3.81 8.12 19.94
N THR A 66 -3.93 8.12 21.27
CA THR A 66 -5.15 7.71 22.01
C THR A 66 -6.41 8.39 21.46
N LYS A 67 -6.28 9.62 20.97
CA LYS A 67 -7.39 10.37 20.35
C LYS A 67 -7.93 9.72 19.08
N LEU A 68 -7.07 9.15 18.23
CA LEU A 68 -7.50 8.42 17.03
C LEU A 68 -8.24 7.13 17.42
N GLN A 69 -7.79 6.42 18.48
CA GLN A 69 -8.49 5.25 18.99
C GLN A 69 -9.88 5.61 19.55
N GLU A 70 -10.00 6.71 20.30
CA GLU A 70 -11.27 7.20 20.82
C GLU A 70 -12.24 7.60 19.71
N LEU A 71 -11.74 8.30 18.68
CA LEU A 71 -12.52 8.67 17.50
C LEU A 71 -13.00 7.41 16.74
N TYR A 72 -12.15 6.39 16.63
CA TYR A 72 -12.52 5.12 16.00
C TYR A 72 -13.69 4.45 16.75
N GLN A 73 -13.59 4.32 18.07
CA GLN A 73 -14.63 3.70 18.89
C GLN A 73 -15.95 4.50 18.81
N ARG A 74 -15.85 5.84 18.73
CA ARG A 74 -17.00 6.69 18.48
C ARG A 74 -17.65 6.39 17.13
N ILE A 75 -16.88 6.25 16.04
CA ILE A 75 -17.41 5.87 14.71
C ILE A 75 -18.15 4.53 14.79
N VAL A 76 -17.52 3.49 15.37
CA VAL A 76 -18.12 2.15 15.51
C VAL A 76 -19.43 2.20 16.30
N SER A 77 -19.48 2.99 17.38
CA SER A 77 -20.70 3.17 18.15
C SER A 77 -21.81 3.86 17.33
N LEU A 78 -21.50 4.95 16.64
CA LEU A 78 -22.46 5.76 15.91
C LEU A 78 -23.04 5.05 14.68
N PHE A 79 -22.26 4.17 14.04
CA PHE A 79 -22.69 3.37 12.90
C PHE A 79 -23.98 2.57 13.16
N ARG A 80 -24.25 2.20 14.42
CA ARG A 80 -25.44 1.44 14.78
C ARG A 80 -26.68 2.29 15.07
N PHE A 81 -26.55 3.61 15.19
CA PHE A 81 -27.60 4.45 15.79
C PHE A 81 -27.90 5.77 15.06
N ASP A 82 -26.92 6.43 14.43
CA ASP A 82 -27.13 7.77 13.84
C ASP A 82 -26.15 8.06 12.68
N ASN A 83 -26.66 8.05 11.44
CA ASN A 83 -25.88 8.29 10.23
C ASN A 83 -25.36 9.75 10.14
N LYS A 84 -26.10 10.74 10.66
CA LYS A 84 -25.66 12.15 10.61
C LYS A 84 -24.47 12.40 11.55
N LEU A 85 -24.52 11.83 12.75
CA LEU A 85 -23.41 11.91 13.69
C LEU A 85 -22.22 11.07 13.24
N LEU A 86 -22.46 9.94 12.58
CA LEU A 86 -21.42 9.09 11.98
C LEU A 86 -20.56 9.90 11.00
N LYS A 87 -21.16 10.56 10.01
CA LYS A 87 -20.43 11.38 9.03
C LYS A 87 -19.53 12.42 9.70
N LYS A 88 -20.06 13.12 10.71
CA LYS A 88 -19.28 14.09 11.49
C LYS A 88 -18.08 13.45 12.20
N ALA A 89 -18.29 12.28 12.82
CA ALA A 89 -17.22 11.57 13.53
C ALA A 89 -16.11 11.07 12.58
N VAL A 90 -16.46 10.63 11.37
CA VAL A 90 -15.49 10.19 10.36
C VAL A 90 -14.67 11.38 9.84
N LEU A 91 -15.29 12.55 9.61
CA LEU A 91 -14.56 13.77 9.24
C LEU A 91 -13.63 14.24 10.37
N GLU A 92 -14.10 14.22 11.63
CA GLU A 92 -13.26 14.54 12.79
C GLU A 92 -12.05 13.60 12.91
N PHE A 93 -12.20 12.33 12.49
CA PHE A 93 -11.11 11.36 12.42
C PHE A 93 -10.10 11.73 11.33
N TYR A 94 -10.58 12.03 10.12
CA TYR A 94 -9.75 12.46 9.00
C TYR A 94 -8.89 13.69 9.38
N ASP A 95 -9.50 14.72 9.98
CA ASP A 95 -8.81 15.93 10.42
C ASP A 95 -7.77 15.67 11.53
N GLU A 96 -7.96 14.61 12.32
CA GLU A 96 -6.96 14.20 13.31
C GLU A 96 -5.79 13.48 12.65
N CYS A 97 -6.06 12.57 11.71
CA CYS A 97 -5.01 11.93 10.92
C CYS A 97 -4.14 12.98 10.21
N ASP A 98 -4.76 13.98 9.58
CA ASP A 98 -4.06 15.05 8.86
C ASP A 98 -3.09 15.82 9.77
N ARG A 99 -3.53 16.17 10.98
CA ARG A 99 -2.68 16.84 11.99
C ARG A 99 -1.55 15.97 12.52
N CYS A 100 -1.71 14.66 12.53
CA CYS A 100 -0.66 13.74 12.94
C CYS A 100 0.40 13.55 11.84
N THR A 101 -0.02 13.52 10.57
CA THR A 101 0.88 13.28 9.42
C THR A 101 1.94 14.36 9.20
N ASP A 102 1.71 15.60 9.65
CA ASP A 102 2.64 16.74 9.47
C ASP A 102 3.92 16.69 10.33
N LYS A 103 4.06 15.74 11.26
CA LYS A 103 5.10 15.75 12.30
C LYS A 103 6.20 14.70 12.18
N GLU A 104 6.64 14.39 10.96
CA GLU A 104 7.39 13.17 10.58
C GLU A 104 6.41 12.05 10.21
N THR A 105 6.06 11.98 8.94
CA THR A 105 5.01 11.09 8.39
C THR A 105 5.22 9.64 8.85
N SER A 106 4.41 9.21 9.82
CA SER A 106 4.27 7.79 10.15
C SER A 106 3.53 7.13 9.00
N PHE A 107 4.14 6.13 8.35
CA PHE A 107 3.51 5.31 7.32
C PHE A 107 2.10 4.85 7.70
N TYR A 108 1.90 4.48 8.96
CA TYR A 108 0.60 4.02 9.46
C TYR A 108 -0.45 5.12 9.40
N GLU A 109 -0.09 6.36 9.73
CA GLU A 109 -1.05 7.47 9.72
C GLU A 109 -1.46 7.83 8.29
N VAL A 110 -0.57 7.66 7.31
CA VAL A 110 -0.88 7.83 5.88
C VAL A 110 -1.90 6.79 5.43
N TYR A 111 -1.65 5.50 5.68
CA TYR A 111 -2.59 4.45 5.29
C TYR A 111 -3.89 4.48 6.10
N LEU A 112 -3.84 4.90 7.36
CA LEU A 112 -5.03 5.09 8.18
C LEU A 112 -5.87 6.26 7.64
N LYS A 113 -5.24 7.39 7.30
CA LYS A 113 -5.91 8.52 6.64
C LYS A 113 -6.59 8.06 5.35
N GLN A 114 -5.86 7.33 4.50
CA GLN A 114 -6.39 6.82 3.24
C GLN A 114 -7.55 5.83 3.45
N SER A 115 -7.45 4.95 4.44
CA SER A 115 -8.54 4.04 4.84
C SER A 115 -9.81 4.79 5.25
N ILE A 116 -9.66 5.94 5.90
CA ILE A 116 -10.78 6.77 6.34
C ILE A 116 -11.41 7.50 5.17
N VAL A 117 -10.62 7.98 4.20
CA VAL A 117 -11.14 8.56 2.95
C VAL A 117 -12.07 7.57 2.25
N TYR A 118 -11.61 6.33 2.03
CA TYR A 118 -12.46 5.32 1.38
C TYR A 118 -13.67 4.94 2.22
N LEU A 119 -13.56 4.92 3.55
CA LEU A 119 -14.72 4.71 4.43
C LEU A 119 -15.77 5.83 4.28
N ILE A 120 -15.34 7.09 4.09
CA ILE A 120 -16.25 8.21 3.81
C ILE A 120 -17.02 7.93 2.52
N ASP A 121 -16.33 7.56 1.43
CA ASP A 121 -16.97 7.31 0.13
C ASP A 121 -18.08 6.24 0.23
N VAL A 122 -17.84 5.20 1.02
CA VAL A 122 -18.81 4.12 1.27
C VAL A 122 -20.01 4.63 2.07
N ILE A 123 -19.78 5.40 3.14
CA ILE A 123 -20.84 5.97 3.99
C ILE A 123 -21.65 7.05 3.25
N GLU A 124 -21.04 7.75 2.30
CA GLU A 124 -21.74 8.74 1.49
C GLU A 124 -22.50 8.14 0.31
N GLY A 125 -22.38 6.83 0.08
CA GLY A 125 -23.02 6.14 -1.04
C GLY A 125 -22.43 6.53 -2.39
N VAL A 126 -21.17 7.00 -2.39
CA VAL A 126 -20.41 7.44 -3.59
C VAL A 126 -19.55 6.30 -4.14
N ALA A 127 -19.63 5.09 -3.56
CA ALA A 127 -18.95 3.88 -4.02
C ALA A 127 -19.17 3.70 -5.54
N GLY A 128 -18.19 4.14 -6.34
CA GLY A 128 -18.29 4.23 -7.79
C GLY A 128 -17.67 5.46 -8.47
N ILE A 129 -17.19 6.48 -7.75
CA ILE A 129 -16.48 7.62 -8.38
C ILE A 129 -15.18 7.91 -7.61
N PRO A 130 -13.99 7.79 -8.22
CA PRO A 130 -12.80 8.47 -7.72
C PRO A 130 -13.10 9.96 -7.72
N GLN A 131 -13.34 10.56 -6.55
CA GLN A 131 -13.44 12.01 -6.48
C GLN A 131 -12.03 12.60 -6.55
N ASP A 132 -11.60 12.88 -7.78
CA ASP A 132 -10.45 13.73 -8.09
C ASP A 132 -10.56 15.15 -7.48
N GLU A 133 -11.66 15.51 -6.82
CA GLU A 133 -11.88 16.85 -6.25
C GLU A 133 -11.59 16.98 -4.74
N LEU A 134 -11.40 15.89 -3.99
CA LEU A 134 -11.06 15.95 -2.55
C LEU A 134 -9.56 15.75 -2.24
N LEU A 135 -8.75 15.36 -3.24
CA LEU A 135 -7.32 15.08 -3.08
C LEU A 135 -6.38 16.07 -3.78
N CYS A 136 -6.90 17.09 -4.46
CA CYS A 136 -6.05 18.09 -5.11
C CYS A 136 -5.76 19.28 -4.19
N ASP A 137 -4.92 19.09 -3.17
CA ASP A 137 -4.11 20.22 -2.68
C ASP A 137 -2.99 20.48 -3.72
N PRO A 138 -3.02 21.62 -4.45
CA PRO A 138 -2.03 21.90 -5.48
C PRO A 138 -0.62 22.17 -4.93
N SER A 139 -0.45 22.24 -3.60
CA SER A 139 0.85 22.34 -2.94
C SER A 139 1.51 20.97 -2.71
N VAL A 140 0.76 19.86 -2.82
CA VAL A 140 1.27 18.49 -2.73
C VAL A 140 1.74 18.03 -4.11
N LYS A 141 2.74 18.72 -4.65
CA LYS A 141 3.55 18.20 -5.75
C LYS A 141 4.49 17.13 -5.19
N ASN A 142 3.97 15.91 -5.01
CA ASN A 142 4.72 14.64 -4.92
C ASN A 142 3.83 13.39 -4.67
N CYS A 143 2.53 13.41 -4.98
CA CYS A 143 1.71 12.20 -4.90
C CYS A 143 1.53 11.58 -6.29
N GLU A 144 2.36 10.61 -6.62
CA GLU A 144 2.01 9.59 -7.61
C GLU A 144 0.81 8.80 -7.07
N LEU A 145 -0.40 9.25 -7.36
CA LEU A 145 -1.56 8.38 -7.39
C LEU A 145 -1.67 7.83 -8.81
N GLU A 146 -1.27 6.57 -9.00
CA GLU A 146 -1.80 5.74 -10.07
C GLU A 146 -2.35 4.42 -9.51
N ASN A 147 -3.57 4.03 -9.91
CA ASN A 147 -4.85 4.66 -9.59
C ASN A 147 -5.97 3.61 -9.40
N ASP A 148 -5.64 2.32 -9.44
CA ASP A 148 -6.65 1.37 -9.87
C ASP A 148 -7.36 0.71 -8.66
N GLU A 149 -6.74 0.63 -7.47
CA GLU A 149 -7.10 -0.49 -6.57
C GLU A 149 -6.86 -0.29 -5.06
N ARG A 150 -6.90 0.93 -4.50
CA ARG A 150 -6.79 1.09 -3.03
C ARG A 150 -8.19 1.24 -2.44
N ASP A 151 -8.63 0.25 -1.69
CA ASP A 151 -9.82 0.31 -0.83
C ASP A 151 -9.37 0.32 0.64
N THR A 152 -10.31 0.53 1.56
CA THR A 152 -10.03 0.50 3.00
C THR A 152 -9.37 -0.82 3.42
N ALA A 153 -9.74 -1.95 2.83
CA ALA A 153 -9.16 -3.26 3.11
C ALA A 153 -7.69 -3.36 2.68
N TYR A 154 -7.32 -2.85 1.52
CA TYR A 154 -5.93 -2.81 1.05
C TYR A 154 -5.07 -1.97 1.98
N CYS A 155 -5.53 -0.78 2.35
CA CYS A 155 -4.81 0.08 3.28
C CYS A 155 -4.65 -0.59 4.65
N ALA A 156 -5.70 -1.22 5.16
CA ALA A 156 -5.66 -2.00 6.39
C ALA A 156 -4.68 -3.19 6.29
N CYS A 157 -4.65 -3.90 5.16
CA CYS A 157 -3.72 -4.99 4.91
C CYS A 157 -2.26 -4.53 5.01
N LYS A 158 -1.92 -3.40 4.37
CA LYS A 158 -0.57 -2.83 4.45
C LYS A 158 -0.21 -2.41 5.86
N MET A 159 -1.11 -1.75 6.59
CA MET A 159 -0.85 -1.44 8.00
C MET A 159 -0.66 -2.71 8.85
N TYR A 160 -1.46 -3.76 8.60
CA TYR A 160 -1.37 -5.03 9.31
C TYR A 160 -0.05 -5.75 9.04
N ALA A 161 0.34 -5.88 7.77
CA ALA A 161 1.57 -6.55 7.39
C ALA A 161 2.81 -5.86 7.98
N PHE A 162 2.79 -4.52 8.00
CA PHE A 162 3.92 -3.73 8.43
C PHE A 162 3.92 -3.37 9.92
N TYR A 163 2.96 -3.80 10.76
CA TYR A 163 2.80 -3.34 12.16
C TYR A 163 4.08 -3.40 13.02
N ASN A 164 5.03 -4.26 12.68
CA ASN A 164 6.37 -4.28 13.27
C ASN A 164 7.42 -4.16 12.15
N LEU A 165 8.15 -3.04 12.13
CA LEU A 165 9.14 -2.75 11.09
C LEU A 165 10.33 -3.73 11.07
N VAL A 166 10.60 -4.43 12.17
CA VAL A 166 11.78 -5.29 12.35
C VAL A 166 11.55 -6.72 11.84
N VAL A 167 10.31 -7.09 11.52
CA VAL A 167 10.00 -8.44 11.04
C VAL A 167 10.49 -8.70 9.62
N SER A 168 10.80 -9.96 9.31
CA SER A 168 11.28 -10.40 7.99
C SER A 168 10.26 -10.14 6.88
N ASP A 169 10.71 -10.08 5.61
CA ASP A 169 9.78 -9.90 4.48
C ASP A 169 8.85 -11.11 4.31
N ASN A 170 9.34 -12.29 4.70
CA ASN A 170 8.55 -13.51 4.78
C ASN A 170 7.40 -13.40 5.79
N GLU A 171 7.68 -12.87 6.99
CA GLU A 171 6.68 -12.62 8.02
C GLU A 171 5.65 -11.57 7.57
N ARG A 172 6.07 -10.54 6.81
CA ARG A 172 5.15 -9.56 6.22
C ARG A 172 4.22 -10.21 5.20
N LYS A 173 4.76 -10.97 4.25
CA LYS A 173 3.96 -11.69 3.26
C LYS A 173 2.99 -12.68 3.91
N ARG A 174 3.44 -13.36 4.97
CA ARG A 174 2.58 -14.21 5.80
C ARG A 174 1.39 -13.43 6.35
N ARG A 175 1.63 -12.26 6.93
CA ARG A 175 0.57 -11.39 7.49
C ARG A 175 -0.36 -10.84 6.41
N GLU A 176 0.14 -10.48 5.23
CA GLU A 176 -0.71 -10.08 4.10
C GLU A 176 -1.67 -11.23 3.73
N MET A 177 -1.16 -12.45 3.58
CA MET A 177 -1.98 -13.63 3.31
C MET A 177 -3.00 -13.91 4.42
N GLU A 178 -2.62 -13.78 5.69
CA GLU A 178 -3.52 -13.93 6.84
C GLU A 178 -4.60 -12.85 6.91
N PHE A 179 -4.26 -11.62 6.50
CA PHE A 179 -5.22 -10.54 6.40
C PHE A 179 -6.27 -10.87 5.33
N TRP A 180 -5.84 -11.28 4.14
CA TRP A 180 -6.75 -11.60 3.04
C TRP A 180 -7.60 -12.85 3.33
N ASP A 181 -7.05 -13.90 3.93
CA ASP A 181 -7.81 -15.06 4.41
C ASP A 181 -8.92 -14.64 5.39
N TRP A 182 -8.59 -13.77 6.34
CA TRP A 182 -9.56 -13.22 7.28
C TRP A 182 -10.61 -12.36 6.56
N TYR A 183 -10.21 -11.51 5.62
CA TYR A 183 -11.11 -10.59 4.90
C TYR A 183 -12.16 -11.37 4.09
N ILE A 184 -11.73 -12.40 3.36
CA ILE A 184 -12.62 -13.30 2.60
C ILE A 184 -13.63 -13.97 3.54
N LYS A 185 -13.18 -14.43 4.72
CA LYS A 185 -14.04 -15.07 5.72
C LYS A 185 -15.04 -14.11 6.36
N GLU A 186 -14.61 -12.88 6.65
CA GLU A 186 -15.50 -11.88 7.23
C GLU A 186 -16.57 -11.44 6.20
N ALA A 187 -16.19 -11.28 4.92
CA ALA A 187 -17.14 -11.03 3.84
C ALA A 187 -18.15 -12.18 3.67
N ALA A 188 -17.70 -13.43 3.70
CA ALA A 188 -18.60 -14.59 3.63
C ALA A 188 -19.57 -14.67 4.81
N LYS A 189 -19.08 -14.38 6.03
CA LYS A 189 -19.89 -14.33 7.24
C LYS A 189 -20.98 -13.27 7.16
N LEU A 190 -20.73 -12.11 6.54
CA LEU A 190 -21.74 -11.08 6.28
C LEU A 190 -22.84 -11.55 5.31
N GLN A 191 -22.59 -12.59 4.51
CA GLN A 191 -23.58 -13.29 3.68
C GLN A 191 -24.22 -14.50 4.38
N GLY A 192 -23.88 -14.77 5.65
CA GLY A 192 -24.35 -15.96 6.37
C GLY A 192 -23.68 -17.25 5.92
N ILE A 193 -22.52 -17.17 5.25
CA ILE A 193 -21.74 -18.32 4.77
C ILE A 193 -20.59 -18.59 5.73
N ILE A 194 -20.36 -19.87 6.04
CA ILE A 194 -19.23 -20.33 6.84
C ILE A 194 -18.23 -21.01 5.92
N ILE A 195 -17.01 -20.47 5.86
CA ILE A 195 -15.88 -21.07 5.15
C ILE A 195 -15.00 -21.81 6.15
N GLN A 196 -14.71 -23.08 5.89
CA GLN A 196 -13.81 -23.90 6.72
C GLN A 196 -12.39 -23.96 6.15
N THR A 197 -12.22 -23.71 4.85
CA THR A 197 -10.93 -23.64 4.18
C THR A 197 -10.15 -22.41 4.66
N THR A 198 -8.84 -22.56 4.79
CA THR A 198 -7.90 -21.50 5.17
C THR A 198 -6.76 -21.50 4.16
N VAL A 199 -6.27 -20.30 3.83
CA VAL A 199 -5.05 -20.11 3.04
C VAL A 199 -3.88 -20.91 3.63
N LYS A 200 -3.30 -21.81 2.84
CA LYS A 200 -2.08 -22.53 3.18
C LYS A 200 -0.87 -21.63 3.02
N ILE A 201 -0.33 -21.19 4.15
CA ILE A 201 0.90 -20.41 4.20
C ILE A 201 2.09 -21.32 3.81
N PRO A 202 2.86 -20.98 2.76
CA PRO A 202 4.02 -21.76 2.38
C PRO A 202 5.07 -21.80 3.50
N ASN A 203 5.64 -22.98 3.80
CA ASN A 203 6.66 -23.15 4.83
C ASN A 203 7.87 -22.23 4.66
N LYS A 204 8.23 -21.87 3.41
CA LYS A 204 9.31 -20.91 3.12
C LYS A 204 9.07 -19.54 3.77
N LEU A 205 7.83 -19.14 4.00
CA LEU A 205 7.48 -17.88 4.67
C LEU A 205 7.61 -17.98 6.20
N LEU A 206 7.83 -19.18 6.74
CA LEU A 206 8.10 -19.41 8.16
C LEU A 206 9.60 -19.33 8.48
N GLU A 207 10.45 -19.24 7.44
CA GLU A 207 11.90 -19.13 7.60
C GLU A 207 12.30 -17.65 7.68
N GLU A 208 13.15 -17.31 8.65
CA GLU A 208 13.71 -15.97 8.76
C GLU A 208 14.86 -15.78 7.76
N THR A 209 14.63 -14.99 6.72
CA THR A 209 15.69 -14.54 5.83
C THR A 209 16.38 -13.33 6.44
N LYS A 210 17.68 -13.46 6.70
CA LYS A 210 18.52 -12.33 7.09
C LYS A 210 18.70 -11.38 5.90
N ILE A 211 18.45 -10.10 6.13
CA ILE A 211 18.66 -9.07 5.11
C ILE A 211 20.14 -8.70 5.10
N GLU A 212 20.76 -8.86 3.95
CA GLU A 212 22.16 -8.51 3.73
C GLU A 212 22.27 -7.58 2.52
N ILE A 213 22.72 -6.35 2.76
CA ILE A 213 22.99 -5.35 1.73
C ILE A 213 24.49 -5.16 1.66
N ASN A 214 25.16 -5.65 0.62
CA ASN A 214 26.61 -5.62 0.44
C ASN A 214 27.04 -4.70 -0.71
N SER A 215 26.10 -4.17 -1.48
CA SER A 215 26.33 -3.31 -2.64
C SER A 215 25.25 -2.23 -2.78
N ILE A 216 25.54 -1.18 -3.54
CA ILE A 216 24.56 -0.13 -3.87
C ILE A 216 23.38 -0.72 -4.67
N GLU A 217 23.66 -1.64 -5.59
CA GLU A 217 22.62 -2.34 -6.36
C GLU A 217 21.64 -3.08 -5.44
N GLU A 218 22.15 -3.86 -4.48
CA GLU A 218 21.29 -4.56 -3.51
C GLU A 218 20.48 -3.58 -2.66
N PHE A 219 21.04 -2.43 -2.28
CA PHE A 219 20.29 -1.38 -1.59
C PHE A 219 19.13 -0.86 -2.44
N VAL A 220 19.42 -0.49 -3.70
CA VAL A 220 18.41 0.00 -4.65
C VAL A 220 17.32 -1.04 -4.89
N LYS A 221 17.70 -2.30 -5.15
CA LYS A 221 16.78 -3.42 -5.35
C LYS A 221 15.95 -3.76 -4.12
N TYR A 222 16.49 -3.52 -2.92
CA TYR A 222 15.72 -3.66 -1.69
C TYR A 222 14.65 -2.59 -1.55
N ILE A 223 14.95 -1.34 -1.94
CA ILE A 223 13.95 -0.26 -1.94
C ILE A 223 12.85 -0.53 -2.96
N SER A 224 13.22 -0.87 -4.19
CA SER A 224 12.29 -1.36 -5.22
C SER A 224 13.01 -2.34 -6.15
N TYR A 225 12.42 -3.53 -6.34
CA TYR A 225 12.96 -4.53 -7.26
C TYR A 225 12.92 -4.08 -8.73
N GLU A 226 12.09 -3.08 -9.04
CA GLU A 226 11.90 -2.49 -10.37
C GLU A 226 13.01 -1.50 -10.73
N TYR A 227 13.85 -1.09 -9.77
CA TYR A 227 14.91 -0.11 -9.96
C TYR A 227 16.26 -0.75 -10.23
N ASP A 228 16.93 -0.30 -11.29
CA ASP A 228 18.32 -0.60 -11.59
C ASP A 228 19.19 0.61 -11.18
N TYR A 229 20.29 0.41 -10.48
CA TYR A 229 21.17 1.52 -10.10
C TYR A 229 21.92 2.09 -11.31
N ASP A 230 22.08 3.42 -11.34
CA ASP A 230 22.86 4.13 -12.36
C ASP A 230 24.09 4.81 -11.75
N LYS A 231 23.86 5.84 -10.93
CA LYS A 231 24.91 6.64 -10.29
C LYS A 231 24.42 7.24 -8.98
N TYR A 232 25.31 7.87 -8.22
CA TYR A 232 24.93 8.72 -7.09
C TYR A 232 25.67 10.05 -7.09
N GLU A 233 25.09 11.05 -6.45
CA GLU A 233 25.65 12.38 -6.25
C GLU A 233 25.55 12.75 -4.77
N ILE A 234 26.61 13.34 -4.22
CA ILE A 234 26.66 13.81 -2.83
C ILE A 234 26.61 15.33 -2.86
N ILE A 235 25.60 15.90 -2.19
CA ILE A 235 25.47 17.34 -1.97
C ILE A 235 25.79 17.61 -0.50
N GLU A 236 27.07 17.79 -0.19
CA GLU A 236 27.58 17.93 1.19
C GLU A 236 26.93 19.09 1.94
N GLU A 237 26.80 20.26 1.30
CA GLU A 237 26.23 21.47 1.91
C GLU A 237 24.82 21.27 2.44
N LYS A 238 24.05 20.38 1.79
CA LYS A 238 22.66 20.07 2.15
C LYS A 238 22.52 18.74 2.88
N ARG A 239 23.65 18.06 3.17
CA ARG A 239 23.70 16.67 3.64
C ARG A 239 22.70 15.79 2.90
N ARG A 240 22.83 15.74 1.57
CA ARG A 240 21.90 15.01 0.72
C ARG A 240 22.64 14.04 -0.19
N LEU A 241 22.20 12.80 -0.21
CA LEU A 241 22.60 11.78 -1.16
C LEU A 241 21.50 11.63 -2.22
N LEU A 242 21.82 11.91 -3.47
CA LEU A 242 20.96 11.65 -4.62
C LEU A 242 21.38 10.31 -5.24
N VAL A 243 20.49 9.33 -5.27
CA VAL A 243 20.72 8.04 -5.92
C VAL A 243 19.91 8.01 -7.21
N HIS A 244 20.58 7.95 -8.35
CA HIS A 244 19.94 7.85 -9.65
C HIS A 244 19.65 6.38 -9.96
N VAL A 245 18.40 6.11 -10.32
CA VAL A 245 17.90 4.76 -10.61
C VAL A 245 17.10 4.75 -11.90
N PHE A 246 17.09 3.63 -12.60
CA PHE A 246 16.26 3.39 -13.78
C PHE A 246 15.10 2.47 -13.43
N HIS A 247 13.88 2.89 -13.74
CA HIS A 247 12.72 2.04 -13.62
C HIS A 247 12.60 1.13 -14.86
N CYS A 248 12.67 -0.19 -14.65
CA CYS A 248 12.47 -1.23 -15.67
C CYS A 248 13.23 -0.94 -16.97
N LYS A 249 14.56 -0.76 -16.87
CA LYS A 249 15.44 -0.32 -17.97
C LYS A 249 15.38 -1.20 -19.23
N ASN A 250 15.05 -2.48 -19.07
CA ASN A 250 15.21 -3.51 -20.10
C ASN A 250 13.91 -3.92 -20.80
N GLY A 251 12.83 -3.16 -20.62
CA GLY A 251 11.51 -3.44 -21.18
C GLY A 251 10.43 -3.60 -20.12
N ALA A 252 9.18 -3.51 -20.57
CA ALA A 252 8.00 -3.59 -19.73
C ALA A 252 6.82 -4.25 -20.48
N SER A 253 5.83 -4.72 -19.74
CA SER A 253 4.57 -5.19 -20.31
C SER A 253 3.61 -4.03 -20.47
N CYS A 254 2.99 -3.92 -21.64
CA CYS A 254 1.93 -2.96 -21.91
C CYS A 254 0.80 -3.13 -20.89
N PRO A 255 0.36 -2.06 -20.20
CA PRO A 255 -0.68 -2.16 -19.18
C PRO A 255 -2.04 -2.57 -19.77
N ASP A 256 -2.31 -2.25 -21.04
CA ASP A 256 -3.61 -2.50 -21.66
C ASP A 256 -3.75 -3.94 -22.18
N CYS A 257 -2.72 -4.47 -22.86
CA CYS A 257 -2.78 -5.78 -23.50
C CYS A 257 -1.82 -6.83 -22.92
N GLY A 258 -0.95 -6.45 -21.98
CA GLY A 258 0.03 -7.35 -21.35
C GLY A 258 1.23 -7.72 -22.22
N GLN A 259 1.27 -7.29 -23.49
CA GLN A 259 2.38 -7.59 -24.40
C GLN A 259 3.68 -6.97 -23.88
N TYR A 260 4.70 -7.81 -23.69
CA TYR A 260 6.04 -7.35 -23.36
C TYR A 260 6.68 -6.66 -24.56
N SER A 261 7.32 -5.52 -24.32
CA SER A 261 8.12 -4.79 -25.29
C SER A 261 9.37 -4.23 -24.63
N ASN A 262 10.47 -4.22 -25.38
CA ASN A 262 11.70 -3.50 -25.07
C ASN A 262 12.04 -2.46 -26.14
N HIS A 263 11.11 -2.16 -27.06
CA HIS A 263 11.27 -1.16 -28.08
C HIS A 263 11.00 0.22 -27.50
N ILE A 264 12.05 1.00 -27.30
CA ILE A 264 11.96 2.32 -26.69
C ILE A 264 11.32 3.31 -27.69
N TYR A 265 10.21 3.93 -27.28
CA TYR A 265 9.58 5.06 -27.97
C TYR A 265 10.34 6.35 -27.69
N MET A 266 10.70 6.55 -26.42
CA MET A 266 11.38 7.74 -25.94
C MET A 266 12.34 7.39 -24.80
N GLU A 267 13.62 7.76 -24.97
CA GLU A 267 14.67 7.54 -23.99
C GLU A 267 14.68 8.62 -22.90
N GLU A 268 14.90 8.18 -21.66
CA GLU A 268 15.50 8.93 -20.54
C GLU A 268 14.94 10.34 -20.25
N TYR A 269 13.94 10.39 -19.36
CA TYR A 269 13.55 11.60 -18.64
C TYR A 269 13.67 11.35 -17.14
N VAL A 270 14.21 12.31 -16.38
CA VAL A 270 14.01 12.33 -14.92
C VAL A 270 12.54 12.65 -14.71
N ILE A 271 11.76 11.65 -14.30
CA ILE A 271 10.31 11.78 -14.15
C ILE A 271 9.97 12.36 -12.77
N GLY A 272 10.76 12.00 -11.74
CA GLY A 272 10.48 12.46 -10.40
C GLY A 272 11.60 12.21 -9.39
N SER A 273 11.22 12.32 -8.12
CA SER A 273 12.12 11.99 -7.02
C SER A 273 11.41 11.57 -5.76
N ASP A 274 11.93 10.50 -5.17
CA ASP A 274 11.44 9.91 -3.94
C ASP A 274 12.38 10.29 -2.78
N ILE A 275 11.93 11.20 -1.92
CA ILE A 275 12.66 11.48 -0.66
C ILE A 275 12.29 10.38 0.34
N LEU A 276 13.18 9.40 0.50
CA LEU A 276 12.92 8.22 1.33
C LEU A 276 12.93 8.56 2.83
N GLY A 277 13.87 9.42 3.24
CA GLY A 277 14.02 9.88 4.62
C GLY A 277 15.47 10.22 4.96
N GLU A 278 15.77 10.23 6.25
CA GLU A 278 17.10 10.54 6.77
C GLU A 278 17.82 9.29 7.28
N LEU A 279 19.12 9.20 6.97
CA LEU A 279 20.07 8.20 7.45
C LEU A 279 21.32 8.91 7.99
N ASN A 280 21.60 8.77 9.30
CA ASN A 280 22.78 9.38 9.95
C ASN A 280 22.97 10.88 9.64
N GLY A 281 21.91 11.68 9.61
CA GLY A 281 22.01 13.11 9.27
C GLY A 281 22.00 13.43 7.78
N TRP A 282 21.92 12.43 6.90
CA TRP A 282 21.87 12.58 5.45
C TRP A 282 20.47 12.29 4.90
N ILE A 283 19.93 13.23 4.11
CA ILE A 283 18.69 13.03 3.36
C ILE A 283 18.99 12.11 2.17
N ILE A 284 18.27 10.99 2.09
CA ILE A 284 18.38 10.02 1.00
C ILE A 284 17.23 10.26 0.03
N GLU A 285 17.56 10.59 -1.21
CA GLU A 285 16.61 10.91 -2.27
C GLU A 285 16.92 10.08 -3.52
N PHE A 286 15.93 9.34 -4.03
CA PHE A 286 16.05 8.60 -5.27
C PHE A 286 15.57 9.46 -6.43
N LYS A 287 16.37 9.58 -7.49
CA LYS A 287 16.02 10.23 -8.75
C LYS A 287 15.77 9.12 -9.76
N PHE A 288 14.52 8.89 -10.13
CA PHE A 288 14.20 7.82 -11.06
C PHE A 288 14.05 8.35 -12.49
N HIS A 289 14.57 7.55 -13.40
CA HIS A 289 14.48 7.74 -14.85
C HIS A 289 13.66 6.60 -15.43
N GLU A 290 12.86 6.89 -16.43
CA GLU A 290 12.06 5.87 -17.11
C GLU A 290 12.11 6.04 -18.62
N ASN A 291 11.86 4.94 -19.32
CA ASN A 291 11.63 4.92 -20.75
C ASN A 291 10.13 4.79 -21.03
N ALA A 292 9.67 5.39 -22.12
CA ALA A 292 8.40 5.01 -22.73
C ALA A 292 8.67 3.94 -23.80
N TYR A 293 7.80 2.94 -23.90
CA TYR A 293 7.94 1.81 -24.83
C TYR A 293 6.85 1.83 -25.89
N TYR A 294 7.15 1.32 -27.09
CA TYR A 294 6.13 0.97 -28.07
C TYR A 294 5.38 -0.29 -27.64
N CYS A 295 4.08 -0.37 -27.92
CA CYS A 295 3.38 -1.65 -27.81
C CYS A 295 3.58 -2.46 -29.10
N ASP A 296 4.13 -3.66 -28.95
CA ASP A 296 4.35 -4.56 -30.10
C ASP A 296 3.06 -5.26 -30.59
N ASN A 297 1.94 -5.04 -29.90
CA ASN A 297 0.64 -5.53 -30.33
C ASN A 297 0.02 -4.54 -31.33
N PRO A 298 -0.20 -4.93 -32.61
CA PRO A 298 -0.72 -4.04 -33.64
C PRO A 298 -2.17 -3.57 -33.38
N ASP A 299 -2.90 -4.24 -32.49
CA ASP A 299 -4.29 -3.89 -32.13
C ASP A 299 -4.38 -3.03 -30.84
N CYS A 300 -3.24 -2.58 -30.30
CA CYS A 300 -3.14 -1.84 -29.03
C CYS A 300 -2.62 -0.40 -29.25
N TYR A 301 -2.65 0.43 -28.20
CA TYR A 301 -2.03 1.76 -28.21
C TYR A 301 -0.56 1.72 -28.66
N ASP A 302 -0.16 2.68 -29.50
CA ASP A 302 1.17 2.71 -30.11
C ASP A 302 2.32 2.71 -29.09
N HIS A 303 2.13 3.36 -27.93
CA HIS A 303 3.16 3.48 -26.90
C HIS A 303 2.54 3.50 -25.50
N PHE A 304 3.33 3.14 -24.50
CA PHE A 304 2.94 3.13 -23.10
C PHE A 304 4.12 3.53 -22.20
N SER A 305 3.77 4.16 -21.07
CA SER A 305 4.69 4.36 -19.94
C SER A 305 4.59 3.19 -18.98
N ILE A 306 5.66 2.98 -18.21
CA ILE A 306 5.69 1.93 -17.19
C ILE A 306 4.86 2.40 -16.00
N LYS A 307 3.93 1.56 -15.54
CA LYS A 307 3.29 1.76 -14.23
C LYS A 307 4.12 1.09 -13.16
N SER A 308 4.56 1.85 -12.14
CA SER A 308 5.28 1.31 -10.98
C SER A 308 4.39 0.37 -10.19
N LYS A 309 4.88 -0.83 -9.88
CA LYS A 309 4.17 -1.80 -9.03
C LYS A 309 4.47 -1.57 -7.55
N VAL A 310 5.58 -0.91 -7.24
CA VAL A 310 5.95 -0.54 -5.86
C VAL A 310 5.56 0.92 -5.61
N SER A 311 4.70 1.17 -4.64
CA SER A 311 4.29 2.54 -4.28
C SER A 311 5.42 3.31 -3.59
N PHE A 312 5.35 4.64 -3.61
CA PHE A 312 6.26 5.48 -2.81
C PHE A 312 6.23 5.12 -1.32
N GLU A 313 5.04 4.84 -0.77
CA GLU A 313 4.94 4.45 0.64
C GLU A 313 5.63 3.12 0.94
N ASP A 314 5.52 2.13 0.04
CA ASP A 314 6.22 0.85 0.16
C ASP A 314 7.74 1.04 0.11
N LYS A 315 8.23 1.87 -0.83
CA LYS A 315 9.67 2.24 -0.91
C LYS A 315 10.16 2.87 0.40
N ARG A 316 9.40 3.81 0.98
CA ARG A 316 9.71 4.42 2.29
C ARG A 316 9.76 3.37 3.40
N MET A 317 8.89 2.36 3.36
CA MET A 317 8.91 1.31 4.38
C MET A 317 10.07 0.34 4.27
N HIS A 318 10.47 0.01 3.05
CA HIS A 318 11.70 -0.74 2.83
C HIS A 318 12.89 0.05 3.39
N PHE A 319 12.94 1.37 3.15
CA PHE A 319 13.97 2.23 3.71
C PHE A 319 13.93 2.28 5.25
N LEU A 320 12.77 2.50 5.86
CA LEU A 320 12.59 2.53 7.32
C LEU A 320 12.99 1.21 7.98
N LYS A 321 12.72 0.08 7.31
CA LYS A 321 13.16 -1.24 7.78
C LYS A 321 14.67 -1.40 7.73
N LEU A 322 15.33 -1.00 6.64
CA LEU A 322 16.80 -1.02 6.61
C LEU A 322 17.37 -0.16 7.73
N ARG A 323 16.77 1.00 7.99
CA ARG A 323 17.20 1.90 9.07
C ARG A 323 17.05 1.29 10.47
N SER A 324 16.10 0.38 10.69
CA SER A 324 15.86 -0.24 11.99
C SER A 324 16.78 -1.45 12.27
N ILE A 325 17.47 -1.98 11.26
CA ILE A 325 18.40 -3.10 11.42
C ILE A 325 19.72 -2.58 12.00
N HIS A 326 20.16 -3.16 13.12
CA HIS A 326 21.39 -2.77 13.79
C HIS A 326 22.62 -2.84 12.85
N GLY A 327 23.37 -1.74 12.75
CA GLY A 327 24.57 -1.62 11.92
C GLY A 327 24.31 -1.41 10.42
N MET A 328 23.05 -1.49 9.97
CA MET A 328 22.69 -1.30 8.56
C MET A 328 22.79 0.18 8.13
N PRO A 329 22.39 1.19 8.93
CA PRO A 329 22.60 2.59 8.58
C PRO A 329 24.06 2.91 8.25
N GLU A 330 25.00 2.52 9.11
CA GLU A 330 26.43 2.73 8.93
C GLU A 330 26.95 2.00 7.69
N LYS A 331 26.45 0.79 7.46
CA LYS A 331 26.81 0.00 6.27
C LYS A 331 26.37 0.69 4.98
N ILE A 332 25.13 1.18 4.91
CA ILE A 332 24.62 1.90 3.74
C ILE A 332 25.39 3.20 3.54
N CYS A 333 25.61 3.99 4.59
CA CYS A 333 26.44 5.20 4.54
C CYS A 333 27.84 4.90 3.97
N ALA A 334 28.48 3.82 4.42
CA ALA A 334 29.79 3.40 3.93
C ALA A 334 29.79 3.00 2.44
N LEU A 335 28.70 2.42 1.92
CA LEU A 335 28.57 2.10 0.49
C LEU A 335 28.67 3.36 -0.39
N PHE A 336 28.17 4.49 0.10
CA PHE A 336 28.18 5.76 -0.60
C PHE A 336 29.35 6.69 -0.20
N GLY A 337 30.18 6.28 0.77
CA GLY A 337 31.28 7.10 1.27
C GLY A 337 30.83 8.34 2.06
N ILE A 338 29.62 8.32 2.62
CA ILE A 338 29.12 9.35 3.54
C ILE A 338 29.34 8.89 4.98
N ILE A 339 29.85 9.76 5.86
CA ILE A 339 30.16 9.47 7.28
C ILE A 339 29.23 10.26 8.19
#